data_AF-A0A1G5SEX7-F1
#
_entry.id   AF-A0A1G5SEX7-F1
#
_cell.length_a   1.000
_cell.length_b   1.000
_cell.length_c   1.000
_cell.angle_alpha   90.00
_cell.angle_beta   90.00
_cell.angle_gamma   90.00
#
_symmetry.space_group_name_H-M   'P 1'
#
loop_
_entity.id
_entity.type
_entity.pdbx_description
1 polymer ?
#
loop_
_entity_poly.entity_id
_entity_poly.type
_entity_poly.pdbx_seq_one_letter_code
_entity_poly.pdbx_strand_id
1 'polypeptide(L)'
;MIACSADCIEWIKIGISALTPVSIFLAFLAYRANLKKIRDDKTRERDREYVTQFQKSLEWSFNSLTDDGRSMPPMADRLNWLTAARHILRAKKIASQITHPTYKTIADEFEEYWRHKFYMALADPALRDWHYFIDKEAPAWPENIEIRSALVIMDFSNWKDGTPDPTDAVDRENFIKHVSGIKGSIAGRSLETYINHLEKLKAPRRGDSRSTINNTLLVD
;
A
#
# COMPACT_ATOMS: atom_id res chain seq x y z
N MET A 1 65.94 -11.83 -49.89
CA MET A 1 65.03 -11.14 -48.93
C MET A 1 63.81 -10.63 -49.70
N ILE A 2 62.71 -10.27 -49.02
CA ILE A 2 61.40 -9.89 -49.62
C ILE A 2 60.60 -11.09 -50.18
N ALA A 3 60.35 -12.09 -49.33
CA ALA A 3 59.26 -13.07 -49.52
C ALA A 3 58.25 -12.99 -48.34
N CYS A 4 58.77 -12.80 -47.11
CA CYS A 4 58.00 -12.75 -45.86
C CYS A 4 56.99 -11.58 -45.74
N SER A 5 56.96 -10.62 -46.68
CA SER A 5 56.04 -9.48 -46.62
C SER A 5 54.66 -9.75 -47.22
N ALA A 6 54.53 -10.70 -48.16
CA ALA A 6 53.25 -10.97 -48.82
C ALA A 6 52.30 -11.75 -47.91
N ASP A 7 52.76 -12.87 -47.36
CA ASP A 7 51.96 -13.76 -46.51
C ASP A 7 51.48 -13.05 -45.24
N CYS A 8 52.34 -12.24 -44.59
CA CYS A 8 51.96 -11.41 -43.45
C CYS A 8 50.79 -10.46 -43.78
N ILE A 9 50.75 -9.89 -44.99
CA ILE A 9 49.67 -9.00 -45.42
C ILE A 9 48.36 -9.78 -45.65
N GLU A 10 48.40 -11.03 -46.12
CA GLU A 10 47.20 -11.88 -46.20
C GLU A 10 46.66 -12.26 -44.83
N TRP A 11 47.50 -12.70 -43.90
CA TRP A 11 47.08 -13.01 -42.53
C TRP A 11 46.48 -11.80 -41.81
N ILE A 12 47.03 -10.60 -42.04
CA ILE A 12 46.45 -9.34 -41.54
C ILE A 12 45.07 -9.06 -42.15
N LYS A 13 44.89 -9.26 -43.47
CA LYS A 13 43.58 -9.09 -44.13
C LYS A 13 42.52 -10.08 -43.60
N ILE A 14 42.90 -11.34 -43.37
CA ILE A 14 42.04 -12.36 -42.79
C ILE A 14 41.65 -11.97 -41.35
N GLY A 15 42.62 -11.52 -40.53
CA GLY A 15 42.35 -11.02 -39.18
C GLY A 15 41.41 -9.81 -39.14
N ILE A 16 41.58 -8.85 -40.05
CA ILE A 16 40.68 -7.68 -40.17
C ILE A 16 39.28 -8.11 -40.65
N SER A 17 39.20 -9.07 -41.57
CA SER A 17 37.92 -9.61 -42.05
C SER A 17 37.18 -10.44 -40.99
N ALA A 18 37.90 -11.02 -40.03
CA ALA A 18 37.31 -11.69 -38.87
C ALA A 18 36.82 -10.72 -37.77
N LEU A 19 37.33 -9.48 -37.74
CA LEU A 19 36.88 -8.45 -36.77
C LEU A 19 35.53 -7.81 -37.13
N THR A 20 35.17 -7.75 -38.42
CA THR A 20 33.90 -7.14 -38.86
C THR A 20 32.64 -7.91 -38.43
N PRO A 21 32.54 -9.26 -38.47
CA PRO A 21 31.37 -9.96 -37.92
C PRO A 21 31.27 -9.81 -36.40
N VAL A 22 32.41 -9.73 -35.68
CA VAL A 22 32.44 -9.52 -34.23
C VAL A 22 31.90 -8.14 -33.86
N SER A 23 32.31 -7.08 -34.56
CA SER A 23 31.80 -5.73 -34.31
C SER A 23 30.31 -5.59 -34.65
N ILE A 24 29.84 -6.21 -35.73
CA ILE A 24 28.41 -6.29 -36.08
C ILE A 24 27.61 -7.02 -34.99
N PHE A 25 28.12 -8.14 -34.47
CA PHE A 25 27.48 -8.90 -33.40
C PHE A 25 27.39 -8.09 -32.10
N LEU A 26 28.48 -7.42 -31.69
CA LEU A 26 28.49 -6.52 -30.52
C LEU A 26 27.53 -5.34 -30.71
N ALA A 27 27.48 -4.72 -31.88
CA ALA A 27 26.54 -3.66 -32.21
C ALA A 27 25.08 -4.13 -32.13
N PHE A 28 24.78 -5.36 -32.61
CA PHE A 28 23.45 -5.96 -32.49
C PHE A 28 23.05 -6.24 -31.04
N LEU A 29 23.96 -6.75 -30.21
CA LEU A 29 23.73 -6.93 -28.77
C LEU A 29 23.48 -5.59 -28.06
N ALA A 30 24.31 -4.57 -28.34
CA ALA A 30 24.16 -3.23 -27.80
C ALA A 30 22.83 -2.59 -28.22
N TYR A 31 22.42 -2.76 -29.49
CA TYR A 31 21.13 -2.30 -30.00
C TYR A 31 19.95 -2.97 -29.26
N ARG A 32 19.98 -4.29 -29.07
CA ARG A 32 18.94 -5.01 -28.32
C ARG A 32 18.89 -4.59 -26.84
N ALA A 33 20.04 -4.39 -26.21
CA ALA A 33 20.12 -3.88 -24.84
C ALA A 33 19.54 -2.47 -24.73
N ASN A 34 19.86 -1.58 -25.68
CA ASN A 34 19.33 -0.22 -25.75
C ASN A 34 17.80 -0.21 -25.96
N LEU A 35 17.26 -1.03 -26.87
CA LEU A 35 15.81 -1.18 -27.03
C LEU A 35 15.10 -1.67 -25.76
N LYS A 36 15.71 -2.61 -25.01
CA LYS A 36 15.16 -3.05 -23.72
C LYS A 36 15.18 -1.91 -22.70
N LYS A 37 16.29 -1.17 -22.60
CA LYS A 37 16.43 -0.02 -21.71
C LYS A 37 15.41 1.08 -22.03
N ILE A 38 15.30 1.51 -23.29
CA ILE A 38 14.33 2.53 -23.73
C ILE A 38 12.88 2.13 -23.37
N ARG A 39 12.55 0.83 -23.41
CA ARG A 39 11.22 0.34 -22.99
C ARG A 39 11.04 0.39 -21.47
N ASP A 40 12.05 0.02 -20.71
CA ASP A 40 12.04 0.08 -19.24
C ASP A 40 11.94 1.54 -18.76
N ASP A 41 12.78 2.42 -19.30
CA ASP A 41 12.79 3.86 -19.02
C ASP A 41 11.40 4.48 -19.31
N LYS A 42 10.82 4.25 -20.49
CA LYS A 42 9.45 4.72 -20.83
C LYS A 42 8.37 4.16 -19.91
N THR A 43 8.50 2.91 -19.47
CA THR A 43 7.55 2.29 -18.53
C THR A 43 7.66 2.97 -17.16
N ARG A 44 8.88 3.26 -16.71
CA ARG A 44 9.18 3.95 -15.45
C ARG A 44 8.73 5.40 -15.45
N GLU A 45 8.91 6.13 -16.54
CA GLU A 45 8.43 7.51 -16.71
C GLU A 45 6.91 7.57 -16.62
N ARG A 46 6.20 6.77 -17.43
CA ARG A 46 4.74 6.67 -17.40
C ARG A 46 4.20 6.25 -16.03
N ASP A 47 4.79 5.24 -15.40
CA ASP A 47 4.30 4.74 -14.12
C ASP A 47 4.56 5.74 -12.97
N ARG A 48 5.59 6.59 -13.08
CA ARG A 48 5.82 7.74 -12.19
C ARG A 48 4.74 8.81 -12.32
N GLU A 49 4.32 9.12 -13.54
CA GLU A 49 3.21 10.05 -13.80
C GLU A 49 1.90 9.49 -13.23
N TYR A 50 1.63 8.19 -13.43
CA TYR A 50 0.47 7.52 -12.86
C TYR A 50 0.46 7.55 -11.32
N VAL A 51 1.59 7.25 -10.64
CA VAL A 51 1.69 7.38 -9.17
C VAL A 51 1.40 8.81 -8.71
N THR A 52 1.96 9.80 -9.41
CA THR A 52 1.78 11.22 -9.07
C THR A 52 0.31 11.64 -9.20
N GLN A 53 -0.36 11.26 -10.30
CA GLN A 53 -1.77 11.56 -10.51
C GLN A 53 -2.70 10.72 -9.61
N PHE A 54 -2.29 9.51 -9.23
CA PHE A 54 -2.98 8.66 -8.26
C PHE A 54 -3.01 9.33 -6.88
N GLN A 55 -1.83 9.68 -6.33
CA GLN A 55 -1.70 10.37 -5.05
C GLN A 55 -2.56 11.65 -5.02
N LYS A 56 -2.45 12.47 -6.07
CA LYS A 56 -3.20 13.73 -6.19
C LYS A 56 -4.72 13.52 -6.32
N SER A 57 -5.15 12.40 -6.89
CA SER A 57 -6.57 12.05 -6.94
C SER A 57 -7.12 11.67 -5.57
N LEU A 58 -6.33 10.98 -4.73
CA LEU A 58 -6.71 10.69 -3.34
C LEU A 58 -6.72 11.96 -2.48
N GLU A 59 -5.74 12.86 -2.66
CA GLU A 59 -5.70 14.18 -2.01
C GLU A 59 -6.95 15.01 -2.35
N TRP A 60 -7.27 15.19 -3.63
CA TRP A 60 -8.49 15.87 -4.06
C TRP A 60 -9.76 15.22 -3.52
N SER A 61 -9.78 13.89 -3.38
CA SER A 61 -10.90 13.20 -2.75
C SER A 61 -11.03 13.53 -1.27
N PHE A 62 -9.93 13.57 -0.53
CA PHE A 62 -9.96 13.86 0.91
C PHE A 62 -10.35 15.32 1.15
N ASN A 63 -9.75 16.23 0.39
CA ASN A 63 -9.98 17.67 0.54
C ASN A 63 -11.41 18.06 0.16
N SER A 64 -11.99 17.47 -0.90
CA SER A 64 -13.39 17.71 -1.26
C SER A 64 -14.40 17.14 -0.26
N LEU A 65 -14.04 16.08 0.48
CA LEU A 65 -14.89 15.56 1.55
C LEU A 65 -14.80 16.39 2.84
N THR A 66 -13.60 16.87 3.19
CA THR A 66 -13.28 17.39 4.54
C THR A 66 -12.96 18.89 4.58
N ASP A 67 -13.11 19.63 3.48
CA ASP A 67 -12.67 21.03 3.36
C ASP A 67 -11.19 21.19 3.76
N ASP A 68 -10.30 20.44 3.09
CA ASP A 68 -8.86 20.33 3.42
C ASP A 68 -8.57 19.90 4.88
N GLY A 69 -9.44 19.05 5.46
CA GLY A 69 -9.35 18.60 6.85
C GLY A 69 -9.93 19.56 7.89
N ARG A 70 -10.62 20.63 7.49
CA ARG A 70 -11.27 21.60 8.39
C ARG A 70 -12.62 21.10 8.93
N SER A 71 -13.31 20.22 8.20
CA SER A 71 -14.53 19.53 8.63
C SER A 71 -14.24 18.06 8.94
N MET A 72 -14.14 17.74 10.24
CA MET A 72 -14.14 16.38 10.77
C MET A 72 -15.15 16.31 11.93
N PRO A 73 -16.29 15.60 11.79
CA PRO A 73 -16.70 14.82 10.61
C PRO A 73 -16.89 15.68 9.35
N PRO A 74 -16.88 15.07 8.16
CA PRO A 74 -17.29 15.73 6.92
C PRO A 74 -18.65 16.42 7.08
N MET A 75 -18.89 17.49 6.33
CA MET A 75 -20.26 18.01 6.20
C MET A 75 -21.13 16.98 5.46
N ALA A 76 -22.38 16.85 5.86
CA ALA A 76 -23.39 16.14 5.10
C ALA A 76 -23.78 16.99 3.88
N ASP A 77 -22.93 16.96 2.85
CA ASP A 77 -23.11 17.66 1.59
C ASP A 77 -23.00 16.68 0.42
N ARG A 78 -24.10 16.57 -0.35
CA ARG A 78 -24.21 15.61 -1.44
C ARG A 78 -23.15 15.77 -2.53
N LEU A 79 -22.71 16.99 -2.82
CA LEU A 79 -21.76 17.28 -3.89
C LEU A 79 -20.33 16.92 -3.48
N ASN A 80 -19.96 17.20 -2.23
CA ASN A 80 -18.67 16.86 -1.64
C ASN A 80 -18.47 15.34 -1.60
N TRP A 81 -19.44 14.60 -1.05
CA TRP A 81 -19.40 13.13 -1.01
C TRP A 81 -19.33 12.51 -2.43
N LEU A 82 -20.16 12.98 -3.37
CA LEU A 82 -20.10 12.54 -4.77
C LEU A 82 -18.75 12.85 -5.45
N THR A 83 -18.17 14.01 -5.17
CA THR A 83 -16.90 14.44 -5.76
C THR A 83 -15.76 13.59 -5.23
N ALA A 84 -15.69 13.39 -3.91
CA ALA A 84 -14.75 12.49 -3.27
C ALA A 84 -14.83 11.06 -3.84
N ALA A 85 -16.01 10.43 -3.82
CA ALA A 85 -16.18 9.07 -4.35
C ALA A 85 -15.73 8.94 -5.83
N ARG A 86 -16.00 9.94 -6.68
CA ARG A 86 -15.52 9.97 -8.07
C ARG A 86 -14.00 10.05 -8.16
N HIS A 87 -13.35 10.79 -7.26
CA HIS A 87 -11.89 10.88 -7.21
C HIS A 87 -11.24 9.58 -6.72
N ILE A 88 -11.79 8.89 -5.71
CA ILE A 88 -11.37 7.53 -5.31
C ILE A 88 -11.50 6.54 -6.48
N LEU A 89 -12.64 6.51 -7.18
CA LEU A 89 -12.85 5.58 -8.31
C LEU A 89 -11.87 5.85 -9.47
N ARG A 90 -11.55 7.13 -9.73
CA ARG A 90 -10.51 7.51 -10.70
C ARG A 90 -9.12 7.09 -10.23
N ALA A 91 -8.79 7.26 -8.95
CA ALA A 91 -7.54 6.81 -8.35
C ALA A 91 -7.38 5.28 -8.50
N LYS A 92 -8.38 4.48 -8.08
CA LYS A 92 -8.40 3.02 -8.28
C LYS A 92 -8.17 2.62 -9.76
N LYS A 93 -8.72 3.36 -10.72
CA LYS A 93 -8.49 3.16 -12.17
C LYS A 93 -7.08 3.56 -12.65
N ILE A 94 -6.43 4.55 -12.04
CA ILE A 94 -5.05 4.93 -12.37
C ILE A 94 -4.08 3.90 -11.80
N ALA A 95 -4.28 3.47 -10.54
CA ALA A 95 -3.45 2.47 -9.87
C ALA A 95 -3.38 1.15 -10.68
N SER A 96 -4.49 0.71 -11.26
CA SER A 96 -4.53 -0.52 -12.08
C SER A 96 -3.71 -0.45 -13.38
N GLN A 97 -3.26 0.74 -13.81
CA GLN A 97 -2.40 0.93 -14.98
C GLN A 97 -0.91 0.95 -14.63
N ILE A 98 -0.55 0.99 -13.35
CA ILE A 98 0.83 0.93 -12.86
C ILE A 98 1.32 -0.52 -13.01
N THR A 99 2.47 -0.71 -13.67
CA THR A 99 3.01 -2.04 -14.00
C THR A 99 4.33 -2.33 -13.31
N HIS A 100 5.21 -1.34 -13.18
CA HIS A 100 6.55 -1.49 -12.64
C HIS A 100 6.53 -1.66 -11.11
N PRO A 101 7.15 -2.70 -10.53
CA PRO A 101 6.99 -3.07 -9.12
C PRO A 101 7.20 -1.93 -8.11
N THR A 102 8.29 -1.17 -8.24
CA THR A 102 8.59 -0.05 -7.33
C THR A 102 7.48 1.00 -7.29
N TYR A 103 6.82 1.27 -8.41
CA TYR A 103 5.75 2.27 -8.47
C TYR A 103 4.42 1.71 -7.95
N LYS A 104 4.23 0.37 -7.95
CA LYS A 104 3.12 -0.26 -7.23
C LYS A 104 3.30 -0.08 -5.72
N THR A 105 4.46 -0.43 -5.17
CA THR A 105 4.74 -0.24 -3.73
C THR A 105 4.53 1.21 -3.28
N ILE A 106 5.00 2.19 -4.05
CA ILE A 106 4.76 3.62 -3.74
C ILE A 106 3.27 3.99 -3.83
N ALA A 107 2.51 3.42 -4.78
CA ALA A 107 1.07 3.60 -4.85
C ALA A 107 0.35 2.96 -3.65
N ASP A 108 0.77 1.75 -3.23
CA ASP A 108 0.23 1.06 -2.07
C ASP A 108 0.46 1.89 -0.78
N GLU A 109 1.69 2.42 -0.58
CA GLU A 109 2.03 3.33 0.53
C GLU A 109 1.14 4.58 0.55
N PHE A 110 0.91 5.21 -0.62
CA PHE A 110 0.00 6.36 -0.70
C PHE A 110 -1.47 5.97 -0.46
N GLU A 111 -1.91 4.79 -0.91
CA GLU A 111 -3.27 4.33 -0.66
C GLU A 111 -3.51 4.14 0.83
N GLU A 112 -2.58 3.49 1.56
CA GLU A 112 -2.71 3.26 2.99
C GLU A 112 -2.61 4.55 3.83
N TYR A 113 -1.73 5.49 3.45
CA TYR A 113 -1.70 6.82 4.07
C TYR A 113 -3.06 7.53 3.97
N TRP A 114 -3.66 7.55 2.77
CA TRP A 114 -4.96 8.19 2.58
C TRP A 114 -6.11 7.38 3.18
N ARG A 115 -6.10 6.04 3.12
CA ARG A 115 -7.07 5.17 3.82
C ARG A 115 -7.17 5.55 5.29
N HIS A 116 -6.02 5.66 5.96
CA HIS A 116 -5.98 6.08 7.37
C HIS A 116 -6.54 7.50 7.60
N LYS A 117 -6.25 8.46 6.71
CA LYS A 117 -6.83 9.81 6.77
C LYS A 117 -8.37 9.78 6.66
N PHE A 118 -8.91 9.02 5.70
CA PHE A 118 -10.36 8.83 5.56
C PHE A 118 -10.96 8.16 6.79
N TYR A 119 -10.34 7.08 7.29
CA TYR A 119 -10.78 6.41 8.52
C TYR A 119 -10.85 7.37 9.71
N MET A 120 -9.84 8.23 9.91
CA MET A 120 -9.84 9.24 10.97
C MET A 120 -10.96 10.28 10.80
N ALA A 121 -11.20 10.77 9.58
CA ALA A 121 -12.30 11.71 9.31
C ALA A 121 -13.69 11.07 9.50
N LEU A 122 -13.79 9.74 9.32
CA LEU A 122 -15.04 8.98 9.39
C LEU A 122 -15.26 8.28 10.74
N ALA A 123 -14.33 8.41 11.69
CA ALA A 123 -14.40 7.78 13.01
C ALA A 123 -15.32 8.51 14.02
N ASP A 124 -15.86 9.68 13.65
CA ASP A 124 -16.67 10.50 14.55
C ASP A 124 -18.00 9.81 14.95
N PRO A 125 -18.39 9.83 16.24
CA PRO A 125 -19.66 9.25 16.69
C PRO A 125 -20.91 9.78 16.00
N ALA A 126 -20.93 11.02 15.50
CA ALA A 126 -22.07 11.61 14.80
C ALA A 126 -22.44 10.84 13.52
N LEU A 127 -21.45 10.25 12.84
CA LEU A 127 -21.64 9.41 11.64
C LEU A 127 -22.35 8.07 11.94
N ARG A 128 -22.53 7.73 13.22
CA ARG A 128 -23.33 6.57 13.65
C ARG A 128 -24.82 6.86 13.72
N ASP A 129 -25.22 8.14 13.79
CA ASP A 129 -26.61 8.53 13.71
C ASP A 129 -27.05 8.55 12.25
N TRP A 130 -28.04 7.73 11.90
CA TRP A 130 -28.59 7.67 10.54
C TRP A 130 -29.18 9.02 10.11
N HIS A 131 -29.58 9.88 11.05
CA HIS A 131 -30.04 11.24 10.75
C HIS A 131 -28.98 12.13 10.10
N TYR A 132 -27.68 11.81 10.21
CA TYR A 132 -26.62 12.54 9.51
C TYR A 132 -26.75 12.44 7.99
N PHE A 133 -27.25 11.30 7.48
CA PHE A 133 -27.34 11.04 6.04
C PHE A 133 -28.62 11.61 5.39
N ILE A 134 -29.57 12.09 6.18
CA ILE A 134 -30.86 12.56 5.69
C ILE A 134 -31.10 14.07 5.86
N ASP A 135 -31.76 14.66 4.87
CA ASP A 135 -32.30 16.01 4.95
C ASP A 135 -33.68 15.97 5.60
N LYS A 136 -33.83 16.62 6.75
CA LYS A 136 -35.09 16.72 7.51
C LYS A 136 -35.99 17.85 6.99
N GLU A 137 -35.45 18.80 6.25
CA GLU A 137 -36.14 19.97 5.71
C GLU A 137 -36.67 19.71 4.29
N ALA A 138 -36.08 18.75 3.55
CA ALA A 138 -36.50 18.34 2.21
C ALA A 138 -37.10 16.91 2.12
N PRO A 139 -38.26 16.62 2.74
CA PRO A 139 -38.83 15.26 2.80
C PRO A 139 -39.20 14.63 1.44
N ALA A 140 -39.26 15.42 0.35
CA ALA A 140 -39.45 14.91 -1.01
C ALA A 140 -38.18 14.27 -1.61
N TRP A 141 -36.99 14.67 -1.13
CA TRP A 141 -35.69 14.17 -1.54
C TRP A 141 -34.77 14.08 -0.32
N PRO A 142 -35.04 13.14 0.63
CA PRO A 142 -34.38 13.13 1.93
C PRO A 142 -32.91 12.67 1.88
N GLU A 143 -32.33 12.38 0.71
CA GLU A 143 -30.92 12.00 0.57
C GLU A 143 -30.00 13.22 0.61
N ASN A 144 -29.49 13.57 1.80
CA ASN A 144 -28.47 14.61 1.94
C ASN A 144 -27.09 14.12 1.47
N ILE A 145 -26.87 12.80 1.47
CA ILE A 145 -25.68 12.14 0.92
C ILE A 145 -26.13 11.06 -0.06
N GLU A 146 -25.49 11.00 -1.24
CA GLU A 146 -25.81 9.97 -2.24
C GLU A 146 -25.21 8.62 -1.81
N ILE A 147 -26.06 7.59 -1.74
CA ILE A 147 -25.74 6.32 -1.07
C ILE A 147 -24.51 5.62 -1.68
N ARG A 148 -24.34 5.61 -3.01
CA ARG A 148 -23.18 4.96 -3.64
C ARG A 148 -21.88 5.67 -3.29
N SER A 149 -21.91 7.00 -3.19
CA SER A 149 -20.76 7.80 -2.78
C SER A 149 -20.32 7.49 -1.35
N ALA A 150 -21.28 7.36 -0.42
CA ALA A 150 -21.01 6.92 0.95
C ALA A 150 -20.41 5.51 0.96
N LEU A 151 -21.00 4.54 0.26
CA LEU A 151 -20.49 3.17 0.19
C LEU A 151 -19.05 3.11 -0.36
N VAL A 152 -18.73 3.88 -1.41
CA VAL A 152 -17.35 3.95 -1.97
C VAL A 152 -16.35 4.53 -0.98
N ILE A 153 -16.75 5.56 -0.22
CA ILE A 153 -15.89 6.22 0.76
C ILE A 153 -15.66 5.32 1.99
N MET A 154 -16.71 4.65 2.48
CA MET A 154 -16.62 3.71 3.59
C MET A 154 -15.79 2.46 3.22
N ASP A 155 -16.02 1.88 2.04
CA ASP A 155 -15.18 0.81 1.46
C ASP A 155 -13.71 1.24 1.38
N PHE A 156 -13.45 2.46 0.91
CA PHE A 156 -12.09 2.98 0.80
C PHE A 156 -11.43 3.23 2.15
N SER A 157 -12.17 3.64 3.18
CA SER A 157 -11.61 3.91 4.52
C SER A 157 -11.24 2.66 5.32
N ASN A 158 -11.90 1.53 5.05
CA ASN A 158 -11.66 0.29 5.76
C ASN A 158 -10.35 -0.38 5.29
N TRP A 159 -9.73 -1.15 6.20
CA TRP A 159 -8.64 -2.06 5.84
C TRP A 159 -9.14 -3.09 4.82
N LYS A 160 -8.35 -3.37 3.79
CA LYS A 160 -8.72 -4.33 2.75
C LYS A 160 -8.66 -5.76 3.31
N ASP A 161 -9.79 -6.46 3.29
CA ASP A 161 -9.87 -7.88 3.67
C ASP A 161 -8.79 -8.72 2.98
N GLY A 162 -8.08 -9.53 3.77
CA GLY A 162 -7.01 -10.40 3.27
C GLY A 162 -5.70 -9.70 2.90
N THR A 163 -5.57 -8.38 3.09
CA THR A 163 -4.27 -7.69 2.98
C THR A 163 -3.46 -7.94 4.26
N PRO A 164 -2.26 -8.57 4.19
CA PRO A 164 -1.42 -8.77 5.36
C PRO A 164 -0.98 -7.43 5.94
N ASP A 165 -1.00 -7.28 7.27
CA ASP A 165 -0.41 -6.11 7.90
C ASP A 165 1.13 -6.23 7.81
N PRO A 166 1.86 -5.22 7.30
CA PRO A 166 3.33 -5.26 7.30
C PRO A 166 3.95 -5.46 8.70
N THR A 167 3.21 -5.15 9.77
CA THR A 167 3.62 -5.39 11.15
C THR A 167 3.45 -6.83 11.60
N ASP A 168 2.65 -7.66 10.92
CA ASP A 168 2.55 -9.12 11.19
C ASP A 168 3.88 -9.85 10.90
N ALA A 169 4.71 -9.30 10.01
CA ALA A 169 6.03 -9.83 9.67
C ALA A 169 7.12 -9.49 10.71
N VAL A 170 6.80 -8.72 11.76
CA VAL A 170 7.76 -8.28 12.77
C VAL A 170 7.96 -9.36 13.84
N ASP A 171 9.19 -9.87 13.93
CA ASP A 171 9.65 -10.74 15.03
C ASP A 171 9.63 -9.97 16.36
N ARG A 172 8.48 -10.04 17.05
CA ARG A 172 8.20 -9.33 18.31
C ARG A 172 9.25 -9.63 19.37
N GLU A 173 9.62 -10.90 19.55
CA GLU A 173 10.55 -11.35 20.57
C GLU A 173 11.96 -10.79 20.36
N ASN A 174 12.39 -10.69 19.10
CA ASN A 174 13.68 -10.09 18.72
C ASN A 174 13.65 -8.57 18.89
N PHE A 175 12.58 -7.90 18.45
CA PHE A 175 12.42 -6.46 18.64
C PHE A 175 12.43 -6.04 20.12
N ILE A 176 11.77 -6.80 21.00
CA ILE A 176 11.79 -6.54 22.45
C ILE A 176 13.20 -6.68 23.04
N LYS A 177 13.98 -7.67 22.60
CA LYS A 177 15.32 -7.97 23.16
C LYS A 177 16.40 -7.03 22.64
N HIS A 178 16.35 -6.66 21.35
CA HIS A 178 17.48 -6.08 20.63
C HIS A 178 17.30 -4.62 20.18
N VAL A 179 16.08 -4.07 20.15
CA VAL A 179 15.84 -2.71 19.61
C VAL A 179 15.83 -1.64 20.71
N SER A 180 16.43 -0.49 20.41
CA SER A 180 16.56 0.67 21.30
C SER A 180 15.24 1.37 21.65
N GLY A 181 14.13 1.03 20.98
CA GLY A 181 12.81 1.65 21.21
C GLY A 181 12.27 1.51 22.63
N ILE A 182 12.60 0.42 23.32
CA ILE A 182 12.26 0.21 24.74
C ILE A 182 13.29 0.89 25.66
N LYS A 183 14.58 0.87 25.29
CA LYS A 183 15.70 1.28 26.15
C LYS A 183 16.00 2.78 26.03
N GLY A 184 15.50 3.55 26.99
CA GLY A 184 15.95 4.92 27.28
C GLY A 184 14.90 6.02 27.15
N SER A 185 13.76 5.76 26.50
CA SER A 185 12.64 6.71 26.43
C SER A 185 11.60 6.48 27.53
N ILE A 186 10.76 7.48 27.81
CA ILE A 186 9.60 7.32 28.71
C ILE A 186 8.58 6.37 28.05
N ALA A 187 8.31 6.58 26.75
CA ALA A 187 7.41 5.76 25.94
C ALA A 187 7.83 4.27 25.93
N GLY A 188 9.13 3.98 25.82
CA GLY A 188 9.69 2.63 25.83
C GLY A 188 9.43 1.89 27.14
N ARG A 189 9.60 2.56 28.29
CA ARG A 189 9.29 1.99 29.61
C ARG A 189 7.79 1.74 29.82
N SER A 190 6.91 2.62 29.32
CA SER A 190 5.47 2.36 29.34
C SER A 190 5.07 1.21 28.40
N LEU A 191 5.72 1.08 27.24
CA LEU A 191 5.50 -0.02 26.29
C LEU A 191 5.94 -1.37 26.90
N GLU A 192 7.09 -1.43 27.56
CA GLU A 192 7.55 -2.60 28.32
C GLU A 192 6.57 -2.98 29.43
N THR A 193 6.06 -1.99 30.18
CA THR A 193 5.04 -2.20 31.22
C THR A 193 3.75 -2.79 30.63
N TYR A 194 3.30 -2.28 29.48
CA TYR A 194 2.14 -2.77 28.75
C TYR A 194 2.34 -4.20 28.21
N ILE A 195 3.50 -4.50 27.62
CA ILE A 195 3.88 -5.84 27.14
C ILE A 195 3.83 -6.85 28.30
N ASN A 196 4.47 -6.53 29.42
CA ASN A 196 4.46 -7.36 30.63
C ASN A 196 3.05 -7.57 31.20
N HIS A 197 2.17 -6.56 31.09
CA HIS A 197 0.78 -6.68 31.52
C HIS A 197 -0.04 -7.59 30.59
N LEU A 198 0.10 -7.43 29.27
CA LEU A 198 -0.55 -8.32 28.29
C LEU A 198 -0.12 -9.77 28.45
N GLU A 199 1.16 -10.03 28.71
CA GLU A 199 1.67 -11.39 28.90
C GLU A 199 1.09 -12.04 30.16
N LYS A 200 0.92 -11.29 31.25
CA LYS A 200 0.21 -11.75 32.46
C LYS A 200 -1.27 -12.06 32.19
N LEU A 201 -1.93 -11.30 31.31
CA LEU A 201 -3.33 -11.56 30.93
C LEU A 201 -3.47 -12.76 29.97
N LYS A 202 -2.48 -12.99 29.10
CA LYS A 202 -2.44 -14.12 28.16
C LYS A 202 -1.96 -15.43 28.78
N ALA A 203 -1.22 -15.38 29.88
CA ALA A 203 -0.79 -16.57 30.61
C ALA A 203 -2.03 -17.39 31.03
N PRO A 204 -2.11 -18.69 30.69
CA PRO A 204 -3.25 -19.51 31.09
C PRO A 204 -3.34 -19.53 32.63
N ARG A 205 -4.57 -19.46 33.16
CA ARG A 205 -4.84 -19.53 34.61
C ARG A 205 -4.42 -20.91 35.15
N ARG A 206 -3.13 -21.10 35.43
CA ARG A 206 -2.59 -22.21 36.23
C ARG A 206 -3.12 -22.06 37.66
N GLY A 207 -4.31 -22.58 37.88
CA GLY A 207 -5.07 -22.40 39.12
C GLY A 207 -6.51 -22.90 39.08
N ASP A 208 -7.04 -23.35 37.94
CA ASP A 208 -8.36 -24.01 37.91
C ASP A 208 -8.26 -25.48 38.34
N SER A 209 -7.99 -25.67 39.63
CA SER A 209 -8.06 -26.96 40.30
C SER A 209 -9.48 -27.19 40.84
N ARG A 210 -10.41 -27.67 40.01
CA ARG A 210 -11.53 -28.58 40.39
C ARG A 210 -12.50 -28.88 39.24
N SER A 211 -12.42 -30.11 38.70
CA SER A 211 -13.63 -30.91 38.41
C SER A 211 -13.27 -32.39 38.21
N THR A 212 -12.66 -32.99 39.23
CA THR A 212 -12.79 -34.44 39.41
C THR A 212 -14.15 -34.67 40.05
N ILE A 213 -15.21 -34.74 39.25
CA ILE A 213 -16.50 -35.25 39.70
C ILE A 213 -16.57 -36.73 39.31
N ASN A 214 -16.68 -37.53 40.35
CA ASN A 214 -16.58 -38.98 40.35
C ASN A 214 -17.44 -39.66 39.28
N ASN A 215 -16.79 -40.54 38.52
CA ASN A 215 -17.46 -41.74 38.03
C ASN A 215 -17.65 -42.70 39.22
N THR A 216 -18.69 -43.55 39.20
CA THR A 216 -18.99 -44.72 40.09
C THR A 216 -20.29 -44.63 40.92
N LEU A 217 -21.24 -45.49 40.54
CA LEU A 217 -22.41 -46.04 41.28
C LEU A 217 -23.60 -45.13 41.62
N LEU A 218 -24.64 -45.20 40.77
CA LEU A 218 -25.90 -45.95 41.00
C LEU A 218 -26.40 -46.46 39.62
N VAL A 219 -27.13 -47.56 39.40
CA VAL A 219 -27.59 -48.71 40.22
C VAL A 219 -28.44 -48.32 41.43
N ASP A 220 -29.77 -48.46 41.45
CA ASP A 220 -30.69 -49.32 40.67
C ASP A 220 -31.65 -48.58 39.70
#